data_AF-Q9RVJ9-F1
#
_entry.id   AF-Q9RVJ9-F1
#
_cell.length_a   1.000
_cell.length_b   1.000
_cell.length_c   1.000
_cell.angle_alpha   90.00
_cell.angle_beta   90.00
_cell.angle_gamma   90.00
#
_symmetry.space_group_name_H-M   'P 1'
#
loop_
_entity.id
_entity.type
_entity.pdbx_description
1 polymer ?
#
loop_
_entity_poly.entity_id
_entity_poly.type
_entity_poly.pdbx_seq_one_letter_code
_entity_poly.pdbx_strand_id
1 'polypeptide(L)'
;MPRAETRAAAPDRSAHIGARLRAIRQQKRLTLEQVVQGSGLDKSYLSRLERDLTTPSVATLVKVCDALGIRPGELFDPPKTRIVRRDSAPLANFGGEGVTERLLSQGLSGELMVLRTSSTPAGTAANCTPSTPTCLSSPCCAGNWNSWSRTLITFSARATA
;
A
#
# COMPACT_ATOMS: atom_id res chain seq x y z
N MET A 1 -18.69 -27.92 5.54
CA MET A 1 -18.71 -26.51 5.09
C MET A 1 -17.48 -25.80 5.65
N PRO A 2 -16.39 -25.57 4.88
CA PRO A 2 -15.29 -24.77 5.39
C PRO A 2 -15.54 -23.29 5.06
N ARG A 3 -15.47 -22.44 6.10
CA ARG A 3 -15.49 -20.99 6.01
C ARG A 3 -14.13 -20.58 5.43
N ALA A 4 -14.09 -20.11 4.18
CA ALA A 4 -12.86 -19.62 3.57
C ALA A 4 -12.45 -18.30 4.25
N GLU A 5 -11.69 -18.40 5.33
CA GLU A 5 -10.90 -17.28 5.83
C GLU A 5 -9.80 -17.00 4.80
N THR A 6 -10.09 -16.13 3.84
CA THR A 6 -9.04 -15.47 3.07
C THR A 6 -8.32 -14.52 4.03
N ARG A 7 -7.41 -15.06 4.84
CA ARG A 7 -6.33 -14.26 5.40
C ARG A 7 -5.48 -13.89 4.19
N ALA A 8 -5.84 -12.79 3.53
CA ALA A 8 -4.98 -12.15 2.55
C ALA A 8 -3.60 -12.10 3.20
N ALA A 9 -2.67 -12.91 2.70
CA ALA A 9 -1.32 -12.94 3.19
C ALA A 9 -0.84 -11.49 3.06
N ALA A 10 -0.79 -10.79 4.21
CA ALA A 10 -0.17 -9.48 4.25
C ALA A 10 1.18 -9.68 3.59
N PRO A 11 1.55 -8.86 2.58
CA PRO A 11 2.86 -8.99 1.96
C PRO A 11 3.86 -9.06 3.09
N ASP A 12 4.76 -10.05 3.05
CA ASP A 12 5.79 -10.22 4.07
C ASP A 12 6.42 -8.85 4.32
N ARG A 13 6.06 -8.28 5.47
CA ARG A 13 6.42 -6.92 5.89
C ARG A 13 7.76 -6.98 6.60
N SER A 14 8.62 -7.90 6.20
CA SER A 14 10.06 -7.69 6.17
C SER A 14 10.35 -6.51 5.23
N ALA A 15 9.82 -5.33 5.58
CA ALA A 15 10.30 -4.07 5.07
C ALA A 15 11.80 -4.12 5.29
N HIS A 16 12.56 -4.14 4.21
CA HIS A 16 14.01 -4.13 4.22
C HIS A 16 14.48 -2.86 4.93
N ILE A 17 14.55 -2.94 6.27
CA ILE A 17 14.87 -1.85 7.19
C ILE A 17 16.23 -1.27 6.81
N GLY A 18 17.19 -2.16 6.53
CA GLY A 18 18.51 -1.83 6.03
C GLY A 18 18.47 -1.08 4.71
N ALA A 19 17.76 -1.61 3.72
CA ALA A 19 17.62 -0.94 2.43
C ALA A 19 16.98 0.45 2.57
N ARG A 20 16.03 0.61 3.49
CA ARG A 20 15.39 1.90 3.76
C ARG A 20 16.32 2.90 4.44
N LEU A 21 17.10 2.46 5.45
CA LEU A 21 18.15 3.28 6.07
C LEU A 21 19.13 3.78 5.01
N ARG A 22 19.57 2.87 4.13
CA ARG A 22 20.46 3.18 3.01
C ARG A 22 19.85 4.20 2.04
N ALA A 23 18.56 4.07 1.72
CA ALA A 23 17.86 5.00 0.85
C ALA A 23 17.79 6.41 1.47
N ILE A 24 17.43 6.51 2.74
CA ILE A 24 17.38 7.79 3.47
C ILE A 24 18.77 8.44 3.53
N ARG A 25 19.81 7.65 3.84
CA ARG A 25 21.19 8.13 3.85
C ARG A 25 21.59 8.75 2.50
N GLN A 26 21.28 8.07 1.40
CA GLN A 26 21.58 8.55 0.05
C GLN A 26 20.77 9.79 -0.33
N GLN A 27 19.48 9.84 0.04
CA GLN A 27 18.64 11.02 -0.18
C GLN A 27 19.20 12.24 0.54
N LYS A 28 19.74 12.05 1.75
CA LYS A 28 20.42 13.10 2.52
C LYS A 28 21.88 13.34 2.11
N ARG A 29 22.37 12.61 1.09
CA ARG A 29 23.75 12.68 0.57
C ARG A 29 24.83 12.46 1.63
N LEU A 30 24.53 11.66 2.64
CA LEU A 30 25.48 11.32 3.70
C LEU A 30 26.36 10.15 3.29
N THR A 31 27.65 10.23 3.60
CA THR A 31 28.57 9.10 3.45
C THR A 31 28.37 8.10 4.58
N LEU A 32 28.84 6.87 4.38
CA LEU A 32 28.74 5.83 5.41
C LEU A 32 29.58 6.21 6.65
N GLU A 33 30.69 6.92 6.46
CA GLU A 33 31.54 7.43 7.53
C GLU A 33 30.84 8.51 8.37
N GLN A 34 30.11 9.43 7.74
CA GLN A 34 29.35 10.45 8.47
C GLN A 34 28.31 9.84 9.41
N VAL A 35 27.61 8.79 8.96
CA VAL A 35 26.63 8.08 9.80
C VAL A 35 27.30 7.26 10.89
N VAL A 36 28.45 6.64 10.61
CA VAL A 36 29.28 5.97 11.62
C VAL A 36 29.68 6.93 12.74
N GLN A 37 30.17 8.13 12.39
CA GLN A 37 30.54 9.15 13.38
C GLN A 37 29.34 9.62 14.21
N GLY A 38 28.17 9.79 13.59
CA GLY A 38 26.95 10.19 14.31
C GLY A 38 26.31 9.09 15.15
N SER A 39 26.46 7.81 14.77
CA SER A 39 25.80 6.68 15.45
C SER A 39 26.69 5.93 16.44
N GLY A 40 28.02 6.11 16.36
CA GLY A 40 29.00 5.38 17.16
C GLY A 40 29.07 3.88 16.82
N LEU A 41 28.67 3.49 15.60
CA LEU A 41 28.70 2.11 15.12
C LEU A 41 29.88 1.86 14.20
N ASP A 42 30.31 0.60 14.10
CA ASP A 42 31.37 0.24 13.15
C ASP A 42 30.93 0.33 11.69
N LYS A 43 31.84 0.77 10.82
CA LYS A 43 31.64 0.85 9.36
C LYS A 43 31.21 -0.50 8.77
N SER A 44 31.81 -1.60 9.23
CA SER A 44 31.47 -2.95 8.78
C SER A 44 30.08 -3.40 9.24
N TYR A 45 29.68 -3.00 10.46
CA TYR A 45 28.36 -3.27 11.00
C TYR A 45 27.28 -2.48 10.24
N LEU A 46 27.46 -1.16 10.09
CA LEU A 46 26.50 -0.31 9.36
C LEU A 46 26.35 -0.76 7.89
N SER A 47 27.43 -1.18 7.24
CA SER A 47 27.39 -1.74 5.88
C SER A 47 26.58 -3.04 5.79
N ARG A 48 26.69 -3.93 6.77
CA ARG A 48 25.89 -5.16 6.82
C ARG A 48 24.43 -4.87 7.15
N LEU A 49 24.19 -3.93 8.06
CA LEU A 49 22.86 -3.46 8.42
C LEU A 49 22.13 -2.90 7.21
N GLU A 50 22.76 -2.01 6.42
CA GLU A 50 22.18 -1.44 5.19
C GLU A 50 21.86 -2.47 4.09
N ARG A 51 22.35 -3.71 4.23
CA ARG A 51 22.11 -4.83 3.31
C ARG A 51 21.21 -5.91 3.92
N ASP A 52 20.60 -5.64 5.08
CA ASP A 52 19.77 -6.59 5.84
C ASP A 52 20.52 -7.89 6.21
N LEU A 53 21.84 -7.84 6.37
CA LEU A 53 22.68 -9.00 6.71
C LEU A 53 22.85 -9.21 8.22
N THR A 54 22.24 -8.35 9.04
CA THR A 54 22.31 -8.40 10.50
C THR A 54 20.98 -7.96 11.09
N THR A 55 20.57 -8.58 12.19
CA THR A 55 19.40 -8.17 12.97
C THR A 55 19.81 -7.12 14.00
N PRO A 56 19.45 -5.84 13.84
CA PRO A 56 19.77 -4.80 14.81
C PRO A 56 18.88 -4.89 16.05
N SER A 57 19.38 -4.41 17.19
CA SER A 57 18.52 -4.10 18.33
C SER A 57 17.73 -2.81 18.08
N VAL A 58 16.63 -2.60 18.82
CA VAL A 58 15.87 -1.33 18.77
C VAL A 58 16.77 -0.14 19.13
N ALA A 59 17.62 -0.28 20.15
CA ALA A 59 18.56 0.76 20.56
C ALA A 59 19.54 1.13 19.43
N THR A 60 20.04 0.12 18.70
CA THR A 60 20.91 0.32 17.54
C THR A 60 20.17 1.08 16.43
N LEU A 61 18.92 0.71 16.14
CA LEU A 61 18.11 1.40 15.14
C LEU A 61 17.89 2.88 15.50
N VAL A 62 17.59 3.18 16.76
CA VAL A 62 17.44 4.55 17.24
C VAL A 62 18.71 5.37 17.01
N LYS A 63 19.89 4.85 17.35
CA LYS A 63 21.17 5.53 17.10
C LYS A 63 21.40 5.86 15.63
N VAL A 64 21.04 4.95 14.72
CA VAL A 64 21.17 5.22 13.28
C VAL A 64 20.14 6.25 12.82
N CYS A 65 18.90 6.19 13.33
CA CYS A 65 17.87 7.19 13.04
C CYS A 65 18.30 8.59 13.50
N ASP A 66 18.89 8.70 14.70
CA ASP A 66 19.41 9.96 15.24
C ASP A 66 20.54 10.50 14.34
N ALA A 67 21.49 9.66 13.95
CA ALA A 67 22.57 10.03 13.03
C ALA A 67 22.08 10.45 11.63
N LEU A 68 20.95 9.90 11.19
CA LEU A 68 20.28 10.28 9.94
C LEU A 68 19.31 11.47 10.11
N GLY A 69 19.03 11.91 11.34
CA GLY A 69 18.08 12.96 11.65
C GLY A 69 16.65 12.63 11.18
N ILE A 70 16.16 11.44 11.51
CA ILE A 70 14.77 10.99 11.26
C ILE A 70 14.17 10.40 12.55
N ARG A 71 12.85 10.37 12.67
CA ARG A 71 12.18 9.64 13.75
C ARG A 71 12.11 8.14 13.43
N PRO A 72 12.22 7.23 14.41
CA PRO A 72 12.11 5.79 14.17
C PRO A 72 10.82 5.37 13.45
N GLY A 73 9.70 6.07 13.68
CA GLY A 73 8.43 5.82 13.00
C GLY A 73 8.49 5.99 11.48
N GLU A 74 9.30 6.94 10.99
CA GLU A 74 9.46 7.20 9.54
C GLU A 74 10.07 6.02 8.78
N LEU A 75 10.73 5.11 9.52
CA LEU A 75 11.27 3.87 8.96
C LEU A 75 10.18 2.84 8.61
N PHE A 76 9.00 2.96 9.22
CA PHE A 76 7.89 2.03 9.05
C PHE A 76 6.74 2.60 8.23
N ASP A 77 6.77 3.90 7.92
CA ASP A 77 5.75 4.53 7.09
C ASP A 77 5.63 3.81 5.74
N PRO A 78 4.43 3.60 5.20
CA PRO A 78 4.30 3.10 3.84
C PRO A 78 5.02 4.06 2.87
N PRO A 79 5.63 3.55 1.79
CA PRO A 79 6.23 4.41 0.78
C PRO A 79 5.18 5.40 0.27
N LYS A 80 5.52 6.70 0.20
CA LYS A 80 4.60 7.77 -0.25
C LYS A 80 3.96 7.45 -1.61
N THR A 81 4.71 6.77 -2.47
CA THR A 81 4.26 6.34 -3.80
C THR A 81 4.50 4.86 -3.99
N ARG A 82 3.41 4.11 -4.14
CA ARG A 82 3.38 2.71 -4.57
C ARG A 82 2.57 2.62 -5.85
N ILE A 83 3.22 2.12 -6.91
CA ILE A 83 2.57 1.90 -8.20
C ILE A 83 1.90 0.52 -8.16
N VAL A 84 0.58 0.49 -8.37
CA VAL A 84 -0.16 -0.75 -8.57
C VAL A 84 -0.39 -0.92 -10.08
N ARG A 85 0.20 -1.95 -10.68
CA ARG A 85 -0.04 -2.27 -12.09
C ARG A 85 -1.39 -2.95 -12.21
N ARG A 86 -2.14 -2.62 -13.26
CA ARG A 86 -3.49 -3.16 -13.51
C ARG A 86 -3.56 -4.69 -13.44
N ASP A 87 -2.56 -5.37 -13.99
CA ASP A 87 -2.58 -6.83 -14.15
C ASP A 87 -2.19 -7.56 -12.86
N SER A 88 -1.42 -6.91 -11.98
CA SER A 88 -1.03 -7.44 -10.67
C SER A 88 -1.79 -6.80 -9.51
N ALA A 89 -2.83 -6.02 -9.81
CA ALA A 89 -3.61 -5.34 -8.79
C ALA A 89 -4.34 -6.36 -7.91
N PRO A 90 -4.31 -6.18 -6.57
CA PRO A 90 -4.96 -7.09 -5.66
C PRO A 90 -6.46 -7.11 -5.90
N LEU A 91 -7.03 -8.30 -5.78
CA LEU A 91 -8.47 -8.47 -5.76
C LEU A 91 -9.01 -7.86 -4.47
N ALA A 92 -10.07 -7.07 -4.62
CA ALA A 92 -10.92 -6.66 -3.53
C ALA A 92 -12.26 -7.40 -3.66
N ASN A 93 -12.92 -7.62 -2.54
CA ASN A 93 -14.25 -8.20 -2.52
C ASN A 93 -15.18 -7.22 -1.81
N PHE A 94 -16.03 -6.54 -2.57
CA PHE A 94 -17.09 -5.70 -2.04
C PHE A 94 -18.46 -6.40 -2.05
N GLY A 95 -18.50 -7.71 -2.31
CA GLY A 95 -19.68 -8.56 -2.12
C GLY A 95 -20.59 -8.74 -3.34
N GLY A 96 -20.13 -8.38 -4.54
CA GLY A 96 -20.86 -8.64 -5.78
C GLY A 96 -20.76 -10.09 -6.25
N GLU A 97 -21.79 -10.58 -6.94
CA GLU A 97 -21.82 -11.92 -7.56
C GLU A 97 -21.54 -11.80 -9.06
N GLY A 98 -20.65 -12.64 -9.61
CA GLY A 98 -20.22 -12.51 -11.01
C GLY A 98 -19.42 -11.23 -11.30
N VAL A 99 -18.92 -10.58 -10.25
CA VAL A 99 -18.14 -9.34 -10.32
C VAL A 99 -16.72 -9.58 -9.81
N THR A 100 -15.73 -9.06 -10.52
CA THR A 100 -14.33 -9.05 -10.09
C THR A 100 -13.88 -7.60 -9.89
N GLU A 101 -13.43 -7.29 -8.68
CA GLU A 101 -12.97 -5.95 -8.32
C GLU A 101 -11.46 -5.95 -8.07
N ARG A 102 -10.78 -4.97 -8.65
CA ARG A 102 -9.34 -4.77 -8.48
C ARG A 102 -9.07 -3.38 -7.92
N LEU A 103 -8.31 -3.33 -6.83
CA LEU A 103 -7.91 -2.07 -6.20
C LEU A 103 -6.65 -1.54 -6.89
N LEU A 104 -6.80 -0.45 -7.65
CA LEU A 104 -5.71 0.21 -8.38
C LEU A 104 -5.06 1.34 -7.57
N SER A 105 -5.61 1.68 -6.40
CA SER A 105 -5.03 2.62 -5.43
C SER A 105 -4.25 1.91 -4.33
N GLN A 106 -3.50 2.70 -3.54
CA GLN A 106 -2.70 2.22 -2.42
C GLN A 106 -3.59 1.90 -1.20
N GLY A 107 -4.29 0.78 -1.24
CA GLY A 107 -5.17 0.38 -0.13
C GLY A 107 -6.48 1.16 -0.08
N LEU A 108 -7.24 0.92 0.99
CA LEU A 108 -8.59 1.45 1.20
C LEU A 108 -8.62 2.73 2.04
N SER A 109 -7.50 3.14 2.61
CA SER A 109 -7.39 4.23 3.59
C SER A 109 -6.78 5.52 3.02
N GLY A 110 -6.54 5.58 1.71
CA GLY A 110 -6.02 6.77 1.04
C GLY A 110 -7.11 7.81 0.78
N GLU A 111 -6.71 9.06 0.54
CA GLU A 111 -7.63 10.15 0.16
C GLU A 111 -8.36 9.89 -1.16
N LEU A 112 -7.75 9.10 -2.05
CA LEU A 112 -8.34 8.67 -3.32
C LEU A 112 -8.30 7.15 -3.43
N MET A 113 -9.47 6.55 -3.63
CA MET A 113 -9.63 5.14 -3.94
C MET A 113 -9.96 4.96 -5.42
N VAL A 114 -9.20 4.10 -6.11
CA VAL A 114 -9.44 3.77 -7.52
C VAL A 114 -9.69 2.28 -7.60
N LEU A 115 -10.90 1.92 -8.04
CA LEU A 115 -11.30 0.55 -8.26
C LEU A 115 -11.58 0.30 -9.73
N ARG A 116 -11.24 -0.90 -10.18
CA ARG A 116 -11.69 -1.41 -11.47
C ARG A 116 -12.60 -2.60 -11.23
N THR A 117 -13.83 -2.47 -11.69
CA THR A 117 -14.83 -3.52 -11.67
C THR A 117 -14.96 -4.13 -13.06
N SER A 118 -14.90 -5.46 -13.15
CA SER A 118 -15.27 -6.21 -14.35
C SER A 118 -16.34 -7.22 -13.98
N SER A 119 -17.51 -7.11 -14.61
CA SER A 119 -18.64 -8.01 -14.39
C SER A 119 -18.85 -8.94 -15.60
N THR A 120 -19.44 -10.09 -15.33
CA THR A 120 -20.13 -10.84 -16.38
C THR A 120 -21.49 -10.17 -16.67
N PRO A 121 -22.13 -10.45 -17.82
CA PRO A 121 -23.44 -9.88 -18.14
C PRO A 121 -24.54 -10.19 -17.11
N ALA A 122 -24.41 -11.28 -16.36
CA ALA A 122 -25.34 -11.67 -15.29
C ALA A 122 -24.87 -11.22 -13.89
N GLY A 123 -23.78 -10.46 -13.80
CA GLY A 123 -23.20 -10.06 -12.52
C GLY A 123 -24.03 -8.98 -11.82
N THR A 124 -24.09 -9.06 -10.50
CA THR A 124 -24.79 -8.09 -9.63
C THR A 124 -23.83 -7.50 -8.61
N ALA A 125 -23.88 -6.18 -8.44
CA ALA A 125 -23.18 -5.51 -7.34
C ALA A 125 -23.79 -5.94 -5.99
N ALA A 126 -23.02 -5.81 -4.90
CA ALA A 126 -23.56 -6.03 -3.56
C ALA A 126 -24.74 -5.08 -3.31
N ASN A 127 -25.75 -5.56 -2.59
CA ASN A 127 -26.83 -4.70 -2.11
C ASN A 127 -26.23 -3.61 -1.20
N CYS A 128 -26.23 -2.37 -1.70
CA CYS A 128 -25.91 -1.20 -0.89
C CYS A 128 -27.01 -1.01 0.16
N THR A 129 -26.82 -1.52 1.38
CA THR A 129 -27.62 -1.09 2.52
C THR A 129 -27.12 0.28 2.99
N PRO A 130 -27.99 1.18 3.47
CA PRO A 130 -27.64 2.57 3.78
C PRO A 130 -26.65 2.76 4.95
N SER A 131 -26.14 1.69 5.57
CA SER A 131 -25.20 1.75 6.68
C SER A 131 -23.72 1.80 6.26
N THR A 132 -23.41 1.65 4.96
CA THR A 132 -22.03 1.70 4.45
C THR A 132 -21.75 3.00 3.70
N PRO A 133 -20.76 3.82 4.14
CA PRO A 133 -20.54 5.18 3.60
C PRO A 133 -20.02 5.22 2.16
N THR A 134 -19.74 4.07 1.53
CA THR A 134 -19.07 3.97 0.22
C THR A 134 -20.03 4.03 -0.98
N CYS A 135 -21.35 3.96 -0.78
CA CYS A 135 -22.30 3.78 -1.89
C CYS A 135 -22.88 5.06 -2.51
N LEU A 136 -22.63 6.25 -1.95
CA LEU A 136 -23.35 7.48 -2.34
C LEU A 136 -23.01 8.05 -3.73
N SER A 137 -22.05 7.48 -4.46
CA SER A 137 -21.70 7.95 -5.81
C SER A 137 -21.72 6.88 -6.90
N SER A 138 -22.17 5.65 -6.63
CA SER A 138 -22.14 4.59 -7.62
C SER A 138 -23.46 4.51 -8.42
N PRO A 139 -23.46 4.58 -9.78
CA PRO A 139 -24.68 4.49 -10.59
C PRO A 139 -25.31 3.10 -10.57
N CYS A 140 -24.67 2.12 -9.91
CA CYS A 140 -25.10 0.72 -9.85
C CYS A 140 -26.53 0.53 -9.29
N CYS A 141 -27.09 1.51 -8.58
CA CYS A 141 -28.41 1.39 -7.99
C CYS A 141 -29.58 1.72 -8.96
N ALA A 142 -29.32 2.19 -10.18
CA ALA A 142 -30.38 2.57 -11.11
C ALA A 142 -30.12 2.08 -12.54
N GLY A 143 -30.65 0.90 -12.89
CA GLY A 143 -31.02 0.59 -14.27
C GLY A 143 -30.35 -0.61 -14.93
N ASN A 144 -31.18 -1.34 -15.68
CA ASN A 144 -30.95 -2.58 -16.44
C ASN A 144 -29.71 -2.54 -17.37
N TRP A 145 -28.79 -3.50 -17.19
CA TRP A 145 -27.47 -3.57 -17.84
C TRP A 145 -27.47 -4.42 -19.12
N ASN A 146 -28.24 -4.02 -20.13
CA ASN A 146 -28.23 -4.68 -21.45
C ASN A 146 -27.81 -3.71 -22.56
N SER A 147 -26.53 -3.33 -22.58
CA SER A 147 -25.71 -3.13 -23.80
C SER A 147 -24.37 -2.42 -23.50
N TRP A 148 -23.37 -2.73 -24.34
CA TRP A 148 -22.06 -2.08 -24.54
C TRP A 148 -20.81 -2.67 -23.84
N SER A 149 -20.02 -3.30 -24.71
CA SER A 149 -18.56 -3.22 -24.89
C SER A 149 -17.74 -2.30 -23.96
N ARG A 150 -16.57 -2.84 -23.53
CA ARG A 150 -15.36 -2.18 -22.99
C ARG A 150 -15.51 -0.66 -22.75
N THR A 151 -16.08 -0.30 -21.60
CA THR A 151 -16.01 1.10 -21.14
C THR A 151 -15.32 1.16 -19.78
N LEU A 152 -14.26 1.97 -19.76
CA LEU A 152 -13.46 2.32 -18.60
C LEU A 152 -14.28 3.31 -17.76
N ILE A 153 -14.96 2.84 -16.71
CA ILE A 153 -15.60 3.76 -15.77
C ILE A 153 -14.50 4.28 -14.84
N THR A 154 -14.03 5.49 -15.14
CA THR A 154 -13.10 6.26 -14.30
C THR A 154 -13.96 7.14 -13.40
N PHE A 155 -13.98 6.89 -12.09
CA PHE A 155 -14.62 7.82 -11.15
C PHE A 155 -13.61 8.90 -10.77
N SER A 156 -13.84 10.13 -11.23
CA SER A 156 -13.21 11.34 -10.73
C SER A 156 -14.19 12.00 -9.77
N ALA A 157 -13.90 11.96 -8.46
CA ALA A 157 -14.58 12.80 -7.49
C ALA A 157 -13.67 14.01 -7.19
N ARG A 158 -14.09 15.21 -7.60
CA ARG A 158 -13.49 16.48 -7.18
C ARG A 158 -14.07 16.80 -5.80
N ALA A 159 -13.24 16.91 -4.77
CA ALA A 159 -13.65 17.51 -3.50
C ALA A 159 -13.85 19.01 -3.72
N THR A 160 -15.06 19.51 -3.48
CA THR A 160 -15.31 20.94 -3.25
C THR A 160 -14.75 21.34 -1.87
N ALA A 161 -14.21 22.56 -1.83
CA ALA A 161 -13.41 23.16 -0.77
C ALA A 161 -14.03 23.12 0.64
#